data_AF-A0A642C536-F1
#
_entry.id   AF-A0A642C536-F1
#
_cell.length_a   1.000
_cell.length_b   1.000
_cell.length_c   1.000
_cell.angle_alpha   90.00
_cell.angle_beta   90.00
_cell.angle_gamma   90.00
#
_symmetry.space_group_name_H-M   'P 1'
#
loop_
_entity.id
_entity.type
_entity.pdbx_description
1 polymer ?
#
loop_
_entity_poly.entity_id
_entity_poly.type
_entity_poly.pdbx_seq_one_letter_code
_entity_poly.pdbx_strand_id
1 'polypeptide(L)'
;DNYILVDGYHRYTVLKTSKRIYKRENGLLPIVVIDKDLSNRMSSTIRHNRARGMHNIELMCNIVAELDRAGMSDQWIMKNIGMDRDELLRLKQISGLADLFANREFSIPDEVAPTETERKTL
;
A
#
# COMPACT_ATOMS: atom_id res chain seq x y z
N ASP A 1 0.79 27.83 7.35
CA ASP A 1 1.08 26.90 6.25
C ASP A 1 -0.17 26.58 5.47
N ASN A 2 -0.27 27.06 4.23
CA ASN A 2 -1.50 27.06 3.43
C ASN A 2 -1.66 25.83 2.50
N TYR A 3 -0.61 25.03 2.31
CA TYR A 3 -0.62 23.89 1.37
C TYR A 3 0.13 22.68 1.95
N ILE A 4 -0.35 21.48 1.61
CA ILE A 4 0.28 20.20 1.97
C ILE A 4 0.94 19.62 0.70
N LEU A 5 2.22 19.23 0.81
CA LEU A 5 2.93 18.57 -0.27
C LEU A 5 2.39 17.15 -0.47
N VAL A 6 1.87 16.85 -1.65
CA VAL A 6 1.27 15.55 -1.98
C VAL A 6 2.22 14.68 -2.81
N ASP A 7 3.01 15.30 -3.69
CA ASP A 7 4.02 14.64 -4.53
C ASP A 7 5.18 15.61 -4.82
N GLY A 8 6.32 15.10 -5.26
CA GLY A 8 7.50 15.90 -5.57
C GLY A 8 8.41 16.17 -4.36
N TYR A 9 8.35 15.33 -3.33
CA TYR A 9 9.16 15.47 -2.12
C TYR A 9 10.65 15.70 -2.42
N HIS A 10 11.27 14.85 -3.23
CA HIS A 10 12.68 15.01 -3.58
C HIS A 10 12.95 16.30 -4.36
N ARG A 11 12.06 16.71 -5.28
CA ARG A 11 12.21 17.96 -6.03
C ARG A 11 12.16 19.17 -5.10
N TYR A 12 11.20 19.19 -4.19
CA TYR A 12 11.06 20.23 -3.18
C TYR A 12 12.27 20.29 -2.24
N THR A 13 12.70 19.13 -1.72
CA THR A 13 13.84 19.02 -0.79
C THR A 13 15.15 19.41 -1.46
N VAL A 14 15.37 19.02 -2.71
CA VAL A 14 16.58 19.37 -3.47
C VAL A 14 16.64 20.87 -3.75
N LEU A 15 15.52 21.50 -4.10
CA LEU A 15 15.47 22.95 -4.28
C LEU A 15 15.81 23.70 -2.98
N LYS A 16 15.31 23.21 -1.83
CA LYS A 16 15.60 23.79 -0.52
C LYS A 16 17.03 23.61 -0.05
N THR A 17 17.62 22.43 -0.26
CA THR A 17 18.91 22.06 0.34
C THR A 17 20.10 22.40 -0.56
N SER A 18 19.94 22.39 -1.88
CA SER A 18 21.03 22.63 -2.82
C SER A 18 21.14 24.10 -3.21
N LYS A 19 22.19 24.78 -2.71
CA LYS A 19 22.50 26.18 -3.10
C LYS A 19 22.65 26.36 -4.61
N ARG A 20 23.20 25.36 -5.31
CA ARG A 20 23.38 25.37 -6.76
C ARG A 20 22.03 25.41 -7.49
N ILE A 21 21.11 24.54 -7.09
CA ILE A 21 19.80 24.40 -7.74
C ILE A 21 18.91 25.58 -7.36
N TYR A 22 18.93 26.02 -6.11
CA TYR A 22 18.21 27.21 -5.68
C TYR A 22 18.58 28.44 -6.51
N LYS A 23 19.88 28.68 -6.74
CA LYS A 23 20.35 29.77 -7.60
C LYS A 23 19.94 29.60 -9.06
N ARG A 24 20.02 28.38 -9.60
CA ARG A 24 19.65 28.10 -11.00
C ARG A 24 18.17 28.35 -11.27
N GLU A 25 17.31 27.92 -10.35
CA GLU A 25 15.85 28.03 -10.47
C GLU A 25 15.30 29.34 -9.85
N ASN A 26 16.17 30.27 -9.43
CA ASN A 26 15.81 31.50 -8.72
C ASN A 26 14.91 31.27 -7.49
N GLY A 27 15.06 30.13 -6.83
CA GLY A 27 14.25 29.73 -5.68
C GLY A 27 12.78 29.41 -6.00
N LEU A 28 12.41 29.29 -7.28
CA LEU A 28 11.05 29.00 -7.71
C LEU A 28 10.87 27.52 -8.03
N LEU A 29 9.71 26.98 -7.70
CA LEU A 29 9.30 25.63 -8.07
C LEU A 29 7.93 25.70 -8.74
N PRO A 30 7.75 25.18 -9.96
CA PRO A 30 6.42 25.06 -10.55
C PRO A 30 5.61 24.06 -9.72
N ILE A 31 4.43 24.50 -9.28
CA ILE A 31 3.49 23.70 -8.51
C ILE A 31 2.14 23.64 -9.21
N VAL A 32 1.37 22.61 -8.91
CA VAL A 32 -0.03 22.49 -9.28
C VAL A 32 -0.83 22.32 -7.99
N VAL A 33 -1.84 23.15 -7.79
CA VAL A 33 -2.76 23.03 -6.66
C VAL A 33 -3.89 22.09 -7.04
N ILE A 34 -4.09 21.04 -6.24
CA ILE A 34 -5.20 20.11 -6.43
C ILE A 34 -6.33 20.56 -5.51
N ASP A 35 -7.31 21.24 -6.09
CA ASP A 35 -8.55 21.62 -5.39
C ASP A 35 -9.57 20.48 -5.51
N LYS A 36 -9.38 19.45 -4.69
CA LYS A 36 -10.27 18.29 -4.55
C LYS A 36 -10.36 17.89 -3.09
N ASP A 37 -11.44 17.20 -2.76
CA ASP A 37 -11.60 16.57 -1.44
C ASP A 37 -10.46 15.58 -1.14
N LEU A 38 -10.26 15.33 0.14
CA LEU A 38 -9.16 14.50 0.65
C LEU A 38 -9.14 13.10 0.01
N SER A 39 -10.31 12.50 -0.22
CA SER A 39 -10.43 11.16 -0.79
C SER A 39 -9.93 11.11 -2.24
N ASN A 40 -10.36 12.07 -3.05
CA ASN A 40 -9.88 12.21 -4.42
C ASN A 40 -8.39 12.58 -4.52
N ARG A 41 -7.86 13.32 -3.54
CA ARG A 41 -6.42 13.62 -3.46
C ARG A 41 -5.61 12.35 -3.16
N MET A 42 -6.03 11.57 -2.17
CA MET A 42 -5.37 10.32 -1.79
C MET A 42 -5.39 9.31 -2.95
N SER A 43 -6.55 9.10 -3.58
CA SER A 43 -6.68 8.17 -4.70
C SER A 43 -5.80 8.56 -5.89
N SER A 44 -5.69 9.86 -6.18
CA SER A 44 -4.82 10.37 -7.24
C SER A 44 -3.34 10.06 -6.95
N THR A 45 -2.87 10.25 -5.72
CA THR A 45 -1.48 9.97 -5.33
C THR A 45 -1.16 8.49 -5.41
N ILE A 46 -2.06 7.64 -4.90
CA ILE A 46 -1.89 6.18 -4.94
C ILE A 46 -1.81 5.70 -6.39
N ARG A 47 -2.74 6.16 -7.24
CA ARG A 47 -2.77 5.84 -8.67
C ARG A 47 -1.50 6.29 -9.38
N HIS A 48 -1.02 7.50 -9.06
CA HIS A 48 0.16 8.09 -9.68
C HIS A 48 1.46 7.36 -9.29
N ASN A 49 1.55 6.91 -8.03
CA ASN A 49 2.63 6.04 -7.59
C ASN A 49 2.53 4.66 -8.24
N ARG A 50 1.31 4.16 -8.47
CA ARG A 50 1.05 2.84 -9.08
C ARG A 50 1.50 2.77 -10.52
N ALA A 51 1.13 3.78 -11.30
CA ALA A 51 1.54 3.89 -12.70
C ALA A 51 3.08 3.97 -12.88
N ARG A 52 3.84 4.36 -11.86
CA ARG A 52 5.31 4.43 -11.91
C ARG A 52 6.04 3.12 -11.57
N GLY A 53 5.32 2.08 -11.17
CA GLY A 53 5.90 0.75 -10.91
C GLY A 53 6.69 0.61 -9.60
N MET A 54 6.73 1.62 -8.73
CA MET A 54 7.37 1.52 -7.39
C MET A 54 6.45 0.88 -6.33
N HIS A 55 5.55 -0.02 -6.72
CA HIS A 55 4.54 -0.53 -5.80
C HIS A 55 5.06 -1.72 -5.00
N ASN A 56 5.38 -1.44 -3.73
CA ASN A 56 5.54 -2.46 -2.71
C ASN A 56 4.15 -3.06 -2.41
N ILE A 57 3.98 -4.37 -2.70
CA ILE A 57 2.73 -5.12 -2.49
C ILE A 57 2.23 -4.96 -1.04
N GLU A 58 3.14 -4.93 -0.08
CA GLU A 58 2.82 -4.76 1.34
C GLU A 58 2.13 -3.42 1.63
N LEU A 59 2.63 -2.33 1.04
CA LEU A 59 2.02 -1.01 1.17
C LEU A 59 0.61 -0.98 0.55
N MET A 60 0.43 -1.69 -0.57
CA MET A 60 -0.87 -1.78 -1.23
C MET A 60 -1.87 -2.62 -0.46
N CYS A 61 -1.44 -3.72 0.17
CA CYS A 61 -2.26 -4.48 1.11
C CYS A 61 -2.75 -3.57 2.24
N ASN A 62 -1.85 -2.80 2.85
CA ASN A 62 -2.21 -1.89 3.95
C ASN A 62 -3.21 -0.82 3.52
N ILE A 63 -2.99 -0.19 2.37
CA ILE A 63 -3.91 0.81 1.80
C ILE A 63 -5.30 0.22 1.55
N VAL A 64 -5.36 -0.96 0.92
CA VAL A 64 -6.65 -1.63 0.63
C VAL A 64 -7.36 -2.02 1.92
N ALA A 65 -6.64 -2.55 2.92
CA ALA A 65 -7.20 -2.91 4.22
C ALA A 65 -7.76 -1.69 4.96
N GLU A 66 -7.07 -0.54 4.92
CA GLU A 66 -7.58 0.70 5.52
C GLU A 66 -8.82 1.23 4.80
N LEU A 67 -8.84 1.21 3.47
CA LEU A 67 -10.00 1.64 2.69
C LEU A 67 -11.22 0.74 2.95
N ASP A 68 -11.02 -0.57 3.05
CA ASP A 68 -12.07 -1.52 3.37
C ASP A 68 -12.61 -1.30 4.79
N ARG A 69 -11.72 -1.13 5.79
CA ARG A 69 -12.09 -0.76 7.17
C ARG A 69 -12.81 0.58 7.26
N ALA A 70 -12.49 1.53 6.38
CA ALA A 70 -13.18 2.81 6.26
C ALA A 70 -14.54 2.72 5.54
N GLY A 71 -14.98 1.52 5.12
CA GLY A 71 -16.27 1.28 4.49
C GLY A 71 -16.33 1.64 3.00
N MET A 72 -15.19 1.77 2.32
CA MET A 72 -15.17 2.04 0.89
C MET A 72 -15.58 0.81 0.10
N SER A 73 -16.56 0.94 -0.80
CA SER A 73 -17.00 -0.17 -1.65
C SER A 73 -15.90 -0.65 -2.61
N ASP A 74 -15.94 -1.93 -2.97
CA ASP A 74 -15.04 -2.53 -3.96
C ASP A 74 -15.06 -1.76 -5.28
N GLN A 75 -16.24 -1.37 -5.77
CA GLN A 75 -16.33 -0.58 -7.01
C GLN A 75 -15.63 0.78 -6.87
N TRP A 76 -15.72 1.41 -5.70
CA TRP A 76 -15.03 2.66 -5.44
C TRP A 76 -13.52 2.46 -5.45
N ILE A 77 -13.00 1.43 -4.78
CA ILE A 77 -11.56 1.13 -4.73
C ILE A 77 -11.03 0.82 -6.12
N MET A 78 -11.69 -0.08 -6.86
CA MET A 78 -11.30 -0.41 -8.24
C MET A 78 -11.25 0.83 -9.14
N LYS A 79 -12.29 1.67 -9.11
CA LYS A 79 -12.38 2.88 -9.95
C LYS A 79 -11.37 3.95 -9.57
N ASN A 80 -11.13 4.16 -8.28
CA ASN A 80 -10.33 5.27 -7.79
C ASN A 80 -8.84 4.93 -7.70
N ILE A 81 -8.51 3.71 -7.31
CA ILE A 81 -7.12 3.22 -7.24
C ILE A 81 -6.64 2.66 -8.59
N GLY A 82 -7.58 2.28 -9.46
CA GLY A 82 -7.29 1.75 -10.80
C GLY A 82 -6.90 0.27 -10.77
N MET A 83 -7.41 -0.49 -9.79
CA MET A 83 -7.17 -1.92 -9.64
C MET A 83 -8.17 -2.75 -10.43
N ASP A 84 -7.73 -3.91 -10.90
CA ASP A 84 -8.65 -4.94 -11.39
C ASP A 84 -9.29 -5.71 -10.22
N ARG A 85 -10.32 -6.52 -10.53
CA ARG A 85 -11.08 -7.26 -9.52
C ARG A 85 -10.22 -8.30 -8.80
N ASP A 86 -9.37 -9.01 -9.54
CA ASP A 86 -8.60 -10.13 -9.01
C ASP A 86 -7.44 -9.64 -8.14
N GLU A 87 -6.84 -8.51 -8.50
CA GLU A 87 -5.86 -7.78 -7.71
C GLU A 87 -6.47 -7.33 -6.38
N LEU A 88 -7.64 -6.68 -6.42
CA LEU A 88 -8.33 -6.26 -5.20
C LEU A 88 -8.66 -7.46 -4.29
N LEU A 89 -9.17 -8.55 -4.88
CA LEU A 89 -9.48 -9.77 -4.14
C LEU A 89 -8.23 -10.38 -3.49
N ARG A 90 -7.13 -10.49 -4.23
CA ARG A 90 -5.85 -11.00 -3.70
C ARG A 90 -5.33 -10.17 -2.52
N LEU A 91 -5.36 -8.84 -2.65
CA LEU A 91 -4.88 -7.95 -1.59
C LEU A 91 -5.75 -8.07 -0.32
N LYS A 92 -7.09 -8.16 -0.48
CA LYS A 92 -8.01 -8.41 0.64
C LYS A 92 -7.81 -9.76 1.32
N GLN A 93 -7.50 -10.81 0.55
CA GLN A 93 -7.20 -12.12 1.10
C GLN A 93 -5.91 -12.11 1.92
N ILE A 94 -4.86 -11.45 1.42
CA ILE A 94 -3.58 -11.32 2.14
C ILE A 94 -3.79 -10.56 3.45
N SER A 95 -4.49 -9.42 3.42
CA SER A 95 -4.76 -8.65 4.65
C SER A 95 -5.66 -9.42 5.62
N GLY A 96 -6.71 -10.08 5.12
CA GLY A 96 -7.64 -10.85 5.95
C GLY A 96 -6.99 -12.07 6.61
N LEU A 97 -6.07 -12.75 5.91
CA LEU A 97 -5.27 -13.83 6.50
C LEU A 97 -4.31 -13.26 7.56
N ALA A 98 -3.63 -12.16 7.28
CA ALA A 98 -2.75 -11.51 8.25
C ALA A 98 -3.52 -11.15 9.54
N ASP A 99 -4.70 -10.55 9.42
CA ASP A 99 -5.56 -10.20 10.56
C ASP A 99 -6.05 -11.44 11.34
N LEU A 100 -6.40 -12.52 10.64
CA LEU A 100 -6.88 -13.76 11.27
C LEU A 100 -5.82 -14.45 12.15
N PHE A 101 -4.55 -14.33 11.76
CA PHE A 101 -3.41 -14.97 12.41
C PHE A 101 -2.55 -14.02 13.28
N ALA A 102 -2.84 -12.71 13.28
CA ALA A 102 -2.04 -11.71 14.01
C ALA A 102 -1.85 -12.03 15.50
N ASN A 103 -2.82 -12.72 16.12
CA ASN A 103 -2.82 -13.06 17.55
C ASN A 103 -2.83 -14.58 17.81
N ARG A 104 -2.38 -15.40 16.86
CA ARG A 104 -2.34 -16.86 17.03
C ARG A 104 -0.90 -17.36 17.14
N GLU A 105 -0.64 -18.21 18.12
CA GLU A 105 0.58 -19.00 18.16
C GLU A 105 0.50 -20.14 17.15
N PHE A 106 1.53 -20.30 16.33
CA PHE A 106 1.61 -21.40 15.38
C PHE A 106 2.08 -22.65 16.12
N SER A 107 1.36 -23.76 15.96
CA SER A 107 1.83 -25.06 16.43
C SER A 107 2.95 -25.55 15.52
N ILE A 108 4.09 -25.95 16.10
CA ILE A 108 5.12 -26.69 15.37
C ILE A 108 4.53 -28.09 15.10
N PRO A 109 4.57 -28.62 13.87
CA PRO A 109 4.15 -29.98 13.60
C PRO A 109 5.04 -30.94 14.40
N ASP A 110 4.44 -31.83 15.18
CA ASP A 110 5.20 -32.89 15.85
C ASP A 110 5.94 -33.73 14.79
N GLU A 111 7.22 -34.01 15.03
CA GLU A 111 8.02 -34.88 14.18
C GLU A 111 7.40 -36.29 14.16
N VAL A 112 6.68 -36.57 13.08
CA VAL A 112 6.25 -37.89 12.61
C VAL A 112 5.37 -38.67 13.61
N ALA A 113 4.05 -38.60 13.44
CA ALA A 113 3.18 -39.64 13.99
C ALA A 113 3.60 -40.99 13.40
N PRO A 114 3.82 -42.05 14.20
CA PRO A 114 4.19 -43.35 13.68
C PRO A 114 3.08 -43.85 12.76
N THR A 115 3.43 -44.13 11.50
CA THR A 115 2.53 -44.79 10.55
C THR A 115 2.15 -46.17 11.10
N GLU A 116 0.87 -46.54 10.97
CA GLU A 116 0.25 -47.78 11.49
C GLU A 116 0.81 -49.10 10.92
N THR A 117 2.06 -49.15 10.43
CA THR A 117 2.64 -50.33 9.79
C THR A 117 3.25 -51.33 10.80
N GLU A 118 3.41 -50.99 12.08
CA GLU A 118 4.02 -51.88 13.10
C GLU A 118 3.01 -52.43 14.13
N ARG A 119 1.82 -52.87 13.70
CA ARG A 119 0.87 -53.64 14.55
C ARG A 119 0.66 -55.09 14.12
N LYS A 120 1.65 -55.72 13.47
CA LYS A 120 1.64 -57.16 13.19
C LYS A 120 2.99 -57.83 13.45
N THR A 121 3.34 -57.95 14.72
CA THR A 121 4.19 -59.05 15.21
C THR A 121 3.95 -59.22 16.71
N LEU A 122 2.92 -59.99 17.03
CA LEU A 122 2.84 -60.90 18.17
C LEU A 122 1.98 -62.10 17.74
#